data_AF-A0A423GB34-F1
#
_entry.id   AF-A0A423GB34-F1
#
_cell.length_a   1.000
_cell.length_b   1.000
_cell.length_c   1.000
_cell.angle_alpha   90.00
_cell.angle_beta   90.00
_cell.angle_gamma   90.00
#
_symmetry.space_group_name_H-M   'P 1'
#
loop_
_entity.id
_entity.type
_entity.pdbx_description
1 polymer ?
#
loop_
_entity_poly.entity_id
_entity_poly.type
_entity_poly.pdbx_seq_one_letter_code
_entity_poly.pdbx_strand_id
1 'polypeptide(L)'
;MAWGDVAARLHARLLRMPEDQTARLQATANRDVLIVTGHVDDLPWVEGVDYACSEPAAPGLWLPTSWEPDMPVDLMGQALLDRFARAPLLLWHAPRAVLPLDRCLPVTARHLQRIQDEWAGH
;
A
#
# COMPACT_ATOMS: atom_id res chain seq x y z
N MET A 1 -3.78 1.61 3.05
CA MET A 1 -4.26 1.34 1.68
C MET A 1 -5.42 2.25 1.38
N ALA A 2 -5.45 2.89 0.22
CA ALA A 2 -6.53 3.79 -0.15
C ALA A 2 -6.82 3.67 -1.65
N TRP A 3 -8.09 3.62 -2.02
CA TRP A 3 -8.56 3.48 -3.40
C TRP A 3 -9.35 4.72 -3.84
N GLY A 4 -9.30 5.06 -5.13
CA GLY A 4 -10.11 6.13 -5.74
C GLY A 4 -10.06 7.45 -4.96
N ASP A 5 -11.23 7.99 -4.61
CA ASP A 5 -11.33 9.24 -3.84
C ASP A 5 -10.62 9.18 -2.48
N VAL A 6 -10.55 8.01 -1.85
CA VAL A 6 -9.79 7.84 -0.60
C VAL A 6 -8.29 8.03 -0.86
N ALA A 7 -7.78 7.54 -2.00
CA ALA A 7 -6.38 7.71 -2.38
C ALA A 7 -6.04 9.19 -2.56
N ALA A 8 -6.93 9.95 -3.20
CA ALA A 8 -6.78 11.41 -3.33
C ALA A 8 -6.79 12.13 -1.97
N ARG A 9 -7.70 11.76 -1.05
CA ARG A 9 -7.73 12.31 0.31
C ARG A 9 -6.47 11.98 1.11
N LEU A 10 -5.96 10.75 0.97
CA LEU A 10 -4.73 10.31 1.62
C LEU A 10 -3.52 11.08 1.07
N HIS A 11 -3.42 11.24 -0.24
CA HIS A 11 -2.39 12.06 -0.88
C HIS A 11 -2.40 13.50 -0.37
N ALA A 12 -3.57 14.14 -0.35
CA ALA A 12 -3.73 15.50 0.18
C ALA A 12 -3.42 15.60 1.69
N ARG A 13 -3.57 14.51 2.44
CA ARG A 13 -3.15 14.45 3.85
C ARG A 13 -1.64 14.39 3.98
N LEU A 14 -0.96 13.57 3.17
CA LEU A 14 0.51 13.46 3.15
C LEU A 14 1.18 14.80 2.81
N LEU A 15 0.63 15.56 1.85
CA LEU A 15 1.14 16.89 1.49
C LEU A 15 1.11 17.92 2.63
N ARG A 16 0.27 17.71 3.65
CA ARG A 16 0.10 18.61 4.79
C ARG A 16 0.82 18.13 6.06
N MET A 17 1.48 16.98 6.00
CA MET A 17 2.22 16.44 7.14
C MET A 17 3.60 17.10 7.28
N PRO A 18 4.17 17.15 8.49
CA PRO A 18 5.54 17.60 8.70
C PRO A 18 6.52 16.73 7.90
N GLU A 19 7.54 17.36 7.31
CA GLU A 19 8.54 16.68 6.49
C GLU A 19 9.23 15.54 7.26
N ASP A 20 9.60 15.78 8.52
CA ASP A 20 10.22 14.79 9.41
C ASP A 20 9.37 13.53 9.60
N GLN A 21 8.04 13.68 9.61
CA GLN A 21 7.11 12.55 9.72
C GLN A 21 7.01 11.82 8.38
N THR A 22 6.84 12.55 7.28
CA THR A 22 6.75 11.93 5.94
C THR A 22 8.05 11.26 5.51
N ALA A 23 9.21 11.74 5.96
CA ALA A 23 10.52 11.15 5.66
C ALA A 23 10.68 9.72 6.22
N ARG A 24 9.86 9.35 7.22
CA ARG A 24 9.82 7.99 7.81
C ARG A 24 8.83 7.07 7.10
N LEU A 25 8.07 7.60 6.15
CA LEU A 25 7.09 6.87 5.37
C LEU A 25 7.64 6.51 4.00
N GLN A 26 7.14 5.41 3.45
CA GLN A 26 7.31 5.05 2.06
C GLN A 26 5.94 4.90 1.41
N ALA A 27 5.84 5.19 0.12
CA ALA A 27 4.61 5.08 -0.62
C ALA A 27 4.84 4.56 -2.04
N THR A 28 3.83 3.86 -2.56
CA THR A 28 3.71 3.52 -3.97
C THR A 28 2.27 3.74 -4.40
N ALA A 29 2.08 4.10 -5.67
CA ALA A 29 0.77 4.31 -6.25
C ALA A 29 0.69 3.63 -7.62
N ASN A 30 -0.53 3.32 -8.02
CA ASN A 30 -0.88 3.11 -9.43
C ASN A 30 -2.09 4.00 -9.74
N ARG A 31 -2.74 3.81 -10.89
CA ARG A 31 -3.90 4.61 -11.33
C ARG A 31 -4.98 4.76 -10.25
N ASP A 32 -5.27 3.70 -9.49
CA ASP A 32 -6.46 3.62 -8.64
C ASP A 32 -6.16 3.45 -7.14
N VAL A 33 -4.89 3.21 -6.77
CA VAL A 33 -4.49 2.92 -5.38
C VAL A 33 -3.30 3.74 -4.93
N LEU A 34 -3.33 4.13 -3.65
CA LEU A 34 -2.19 4.65 -2.91
C LEU A 34 -1.90 3.75 -1.70
N ILE A 35 -0.66 3.26 -1.64
CA ILE A 35 -0.12 2.45 -0.54
C ILE A 35 0.85 3.33 0.22
N VAL A 36 0.73 3.33 1.55
CA VAL A 36 1.69 3.99 2.45
C VAL A 36 2.11 2.97 3.49
N THR A 37 3.41 2.84 3.70
CA THR A 37 4.03 1.94 4.68
C THR A 37 4.98 2.73 5.56
N GLY A 38 5.03 2.40 6.84
CA GLY A 38 5.89 3.07 7.82
C GLY A 38 5.58 2.58 9.24
N HIS A 39 6.20 3.20 10.23
CA HIS A 39 5.84 2.96 11.63
C HIS A 39 4.39 3.39 11.88
N VAL A 40 3.66 2.64 12.71
CA VAL A 40 2.22 2.89 12.95
C VAL A 40 1.96 4.31 13.45
N ASP A 41 2.86 4.87 14.27
CA ASP A 41 2.74 6.22 14.82
C ASP A 41 2.97 7.34 13.79
N ASP A 42 3.63 7.02 12.66
CA ASP A 42 3.88 7.98 11.59
C ASP A 42 2.79 7.93 10.51
N LEU A 43 1.95 6.88 10.48
CA LEU A 43 0.93 6.71 9.46
C LEU A 43 -0.22 7.72 9.64
N PRO A 44 -0.64 8.43 8.59
CA PRO A 44 -1.78 9.33 8.68
C PRO A 44 -3.09 8.58 8.81
N TRP A 45 -3.94 9.05 9.72
CA TRP A 45 -5.35 8.67 9.72
C TRP A 45 -6.13 9.47 8.67
N VAL A 46 -6.87 8.76 7.83
CA VAL A 46 -7.85 9.29 6.88
C VAL A 46 -9.05 8.34 6.86
N GLU A 47 -10.26 8.87 6.92
CA GLU A 47 -11.46 8.05 6.86
C GLU A 47 -11.53 7.24 5.56
N GLY A 48 -11.84 5.94 5.68
CA GLY A 48 -11.98 5.01 4.56
C GLY A 48 -10.67 4.36 4.10
N VAL A 49 -9.54 4.60 4.76
CA VAL A 49 -8.31 3.83 4.49
C VAL A 49 -8.40 2.45 5.12
N ASP A 50 -7.96 1.45 4.37
CA ASP A 50 -7.82 0.09 4.86
C ASP A 50 -6.39 -0.19 5.31
N TYR A 51 -6.25 -1.15 6.22
CA TYR A 51 -4.96 -1.54 6.79
C TYR A 51 -4.58 -2.93 6.33
N ALA A 52 -3.28 -3.14 6.17
CA ALA A 52 -2.71 -4.43 5.87
C ALA A 52 -1.50 -4.66 6.77
N CYS A 53 -1.25 -5.91 7.11
CA CYS A 53 -0.09 -6.34 7.86
C CYS A 53 0.57 -7.53 7.17
N SER A 54 1.83 -7.79 7.52
CA SER A 54 2.52 -9.01 7.12
C SER A 54 1.85 -10.22 7.75
N GLU A 55 1.72 -11.30 7.00
CA GLU A 55 1.12 -12.55 7.45
C GLU A 55 2.17 -13.50 8.04
N PRO A 56 2.10 -13.85 9.34
CA PRO A 56 3.06 -14.76 9.96
C PRO A 56 3.12 -16.15 9.32
N ALA A 57 1.99 -16.69 8.85
CA ALA A 57 1.92 -18.01 8.21
C ALA A 57 2.47 -18.02 6.77
N ALA A 58 2.67 -16.86 6.16
CA ALA A 58 3.16 -16.72 4.79
C ALA A 58 4.16 -15.55 4.69
N PRO A 59 5.44 -15.75 5.06
CA PRO A 59 6.47 -14.72 4.98
C PRO A 59 6.56 -14.10 3.58
N GLY A 60 6.54 -12.78 3.51
CA GLY A 60 6.55 -12.04 2.24
C GLY A 60 5.15 -11.76 1.68
N LEU A 61 4.09 -12.27 2.30
CA LEU A 61 2.71 -11.90 1.99
C LEU A 61 2.17 -10.89 3.01
N TRP A 62 1.45 -9.90 2.50
CA TRP A 62 0.67 -8.95 3.28
C TRP A 62 -0.81 -9.12 2.95
N LEU A 63 -1.65 -9.05 3.97
CA LEU A 63 -3.10 -9.21 3.87
C LEU A 63 -3.83 -8.02 4.51
N PRO A 64 -5.00 -7.62 3.98
CA PRO A 64 -5.89 -6.71 4.67
C PRO A 64 -6.25 -7.24 6.06
N THR A 65 -6.18 -6.39 7.08
CA THR A 65 -6.52 -6.78 8.46
C THR A 65 -8.03 -7.03 8.66
N SER A 66 -8.84 -6.64 7.68
CA SER A 66 -10.30 -6.80 7.66
C SER A 66 -10.76 -8.06 6.93
N TRP A 67 -9.84 -8.87 6.41
CA TRP A 67 -10.16 -10.02 5.58
C TRP A 67 -9.33 -11.25 5.97
N GLU A 68 -10.02 -12.37 6.14
CA GLU A 68 -9.42 -13.70 6.31
C GLU A 68 -9.69 -14.53 5.04
N PRO A 69 -8.64 -15.07 4.38
CA PRO A 69 -8.80 -15.94 3.23
C PRO A 69 -9.51 -17.25 3.58
N ASP A 70 -10.31 -17.76 2.65
CA ASP A 70 -11.01 -19.05 2.74
C ASP A 70 -10.12 -20.25 2.35
N MET A 71 -8.88 -19.98 1.94
CA MET A 71 -7.90 -20.98 1.54
C MET A 71 -6.63 -20.92 2.41
N PRO A 72 -5.88 -22.03 2.54
CA PRO A 72 -4.62 -22.05 3.30
C PRO A 72 -3.65 -20.96 2.82
N VAL A 73 -3.31 -20.07 3.74
CA VAL A 73 -2.60 -18.83 3.44
C VAL A 73 -1.13 -19.08 3.07
N ASP A 74 -0.55 -20.15 3.62
CA ASP A 74 0.80 -20.62 3.30
C ASP A 74 0.93 -21.07 1.84
N LEU A 75 -0.02 -21.87 1.35
CA LEU A 75 -0.07 -22.32 -0.05
C LEU A 75 -0.33 -21.16 -1.00
N MET A 76 -1.22 -20.24 -0.61
CA MET A 76 -1.49 -19.03 -1.38
C MET A 76 -0.26 -18.14 -1.47
N GLY A 77 0.48 -17.97 -0.37
CA GLY A 77 1.73 -17.22 -0.33
C GLY A 77 2.78 -17.82 -1.27
N GLN A 78 3.01 -19.13 -1.21
CA GLN A 78 3.94 -19.83 -2.10
C GLN A 78 3.58 -19.63 -3.57
N ALA A 79 2.31 -19.86 -3.94
CA ALA A 79 1.85 -19.72 -5.32
C ALA A 79 2.00 -18.28 -5.86
N LEU A 80 1.75 -17.26 -5.02
CA LEU A 80 1.91 -15.86 -5.40
C LEU A 80 3.39 -15.48 -5.57
N LEU A 81 4.23 -15.87 -4.63
CA LEU A 81 5.66 -15.57 -4.68
C LEU A 81 6.35 -16.24 -5.87
N ASP A 82 5.99 -17.49 -6.17
CA ASP A 82 6.46 -18.21 -7.36
C ASP A 82 6.00 -17.53 -8.66
N ARG A 83 4.75 -17.06 -8.70
CA ARG A 83 4.17 -16.43 -9.89
C ARG A 83 4.76 -15.05 -10.20
N PHE A 84 4.97 -14.22 -9.17
CA PHE A 84 5.37 -12.83 -9.37
C PHE A 84 6.87 -12.59 -9.23
N ALA A 85 7.62 -13.54 -8.65
CA ALA A 85 9.06 -13.44 -8.39
C ALA A 85 9.47 -12.12 -7.72
N ARG A 86 8.62 -11.62 -6.81
CA ARG A 86 8.80 -10.38 -6.04
C ARG A 86 8.29 -10.58 -4.62
N ALA A 87 8.89 -9.87 -3.68
CA ALA A 87 8.45 -9.82 -2.29
C ALA A 87 8.84 -8.48 -1.64
N PRO A 88 8.05 -7.95 -0.69
CA PRO A 88 6.77 -8.49 -0.27
C PRO A 88 5.64 -8.19 -1.27
N LEU A 89 4.60 -9.01 -1.26
CA LEU A 89 3.37 -8.82 -2.03
C LEU A 89 2.22 -8.49 -1.08
N LEU A 90 1.40 -7.52 -1.45
CA LEU A 90 0.09 -7.29 -0.87
C LEU A 90 -0.98 -7.95 -1.73
N LEU A 91 -1.76 -8.85 -1.14
CA LEU A 91 -2.94 -9.43 -1.77
C LEU A 91 -4.18 -8.65 -1.34
N TRP A 92 -4.96 -8.17 -2.30
CA TRP A 92 -6.21 -7.44 -2.07
C TRP A 92 -7.40 -8.21 -2.63
N HIS A 93 -8.46 -8.38 -1.83
CA HIS A 93 -9.62 -9.20 -2.20
C HIS A 93 -10.70 -8.42 -2.97
N ALA A 94 -10.84 -7.11 -2.71
CA ALA A 94 -11.84 -6.25 -3.34
C ALA A 94 -11.36 -4.79 -3.44
N PRO A 95 -11.01 -4.29 -4.65
CA PRO A 95 -10.91 -5.04 -5.91
C PRO A 95 -9.80 -6.10 -5.87
N ARG A 96 -9.90 -7.14 -6.70
CA ARG A 96 -8.89 -8.20 -6.76
C ARG A 96 -7.59 -7.65 -7.34
N ALA A 97 -6.55 -7.56 -6.52
CA ALA A 97 -5.24 -7.06 -6.94
C ALA A 97 -4.10 -7.76 -6.20
N VAL A 98 -2.94 -7.85 -6.85
CA VAL A 98 -1.68 -8.24 -6.21
C VAL A 98 -0.69 -7.11 -6.46
N LEU A 99 -0.20 -6.53 -5.38
CA LEU A 99 0.57 -5.29 -5.41
C LEU A 99 1.96 -5.54 -4.82
N PRO A 100 3.03 -5.34 -5.60
CA PRO A 100 4.38 -5.49 -5.08
C PRO A 100 4.75 -4.29 -4.18
N LEU A 101 5.25 -4.58 -2.98
CA LEU A 101 5.64 -3.58 -1.98
C LEU A 101 7.15 -3.25 -2.01
N ASP A 102 7.94 -3.96 -2.82
CA ASP A 102 9.37 -3.73 -3.06
C ASP A 102 9.67 -2.42 -3.80
N ARG A 103 8.63 -1.73 -4.31
CA ARG A 103 8.75 -0.46 -5.05
C ARG A 103 8.28 0.76 -4.27
N CYS A 104 7.98 0.62 -2.98
CA CYS A 104 7.70 1.76 -2.12
C CYS A 104 8.90 2.72 -2.11
N LEU A 105 8.66 4.00 -2.38
CA LEU A 105 9.67 5.04 -2.38
C LEU A 105 9.45 5.98 -1.19
N PRO A 106 10.50 6.60 -0.63
CA PRO A 106 10.35 7.59 0.43
C PRO A 106 9.33 8.67 0.09
N VAL A 107 8.46 9.02 1.04
CA VAL A 107 7.46 10.07 0.84
C VAL A 107 8.16 11.43 0.88
N THR A 108 8.34 12.00 -0.31
CA THR A 108 8.88 13.36 -0.51
C THR A 108 7.90 14.18 -1.34
N ALA A 109 8.00 15.51 -1.28
CA ALA A 109 7.18 16.40 -2.12
C ALA A 109 7.29 16.06 -3.61
N ARG A 110 8.50 15.71 -4.09
CA ARG A 110 8.73 15.29 -5.47
C ARG A 110 8.02 13.97 -5.80
N HIS A 111 8.04 13.00 -4.89
CA HIS A 111 7.34 11.72 -5.08
C HIS A 111 5.83 11.91 -5.15
N LEU A 112 5.27 12.70 -4.22
CA LEU A 112 3.85 13.02 -4.21
C LEU A 112 3.42 13.78 -5.47
N GLN A 113 4.24 14.72 -5.98
CA GLN A 113 3.94 15.40 -7.23
C GLN A 113 3.88 14.43 -8.42
N ARG A 114 4.82 13.48 -8.51
CA ARG A 114 4.80 12.47 -9.58
C ARG A 114 3.53 11.63 -9.56
N ILE A 115 3.06 11.24 -8.38
CA ILE A 115 1.79 10.50 -8.23
C ILE A 115 0.63 11.34 -8.74
N GLN A 116 0.60 12.64 -8.40
CA GLN A 116 -0.43 13.56 -8.87
C GLN A 116 -0.43 13.70 -10.40
N ASP A 117 0.75 13.82 -11.01
CA ASP A 117 0.89 13.96 -12.46
C ASP A 117 0.44 12.67 -13.18
N GLU A 118 0.78 11.50 -12.63
CA GLU A 118 0.34 10.20 -13.16
C GLU A 118 -1.19 10.04 -13.11
N TRP A 119 -1.85 10.53 -12.06
CA TRP A 119 -3.31 10.52 -11.95
C TRP A 119 -3.99 11.54 -12.87
N ALA A 120 -3.40 12.72 -13.08
CA ALA A 120 -3.97 13.76 -13.93
C ALA A 120 -3.91 13.46 -15.44
N GLY A 121 -3.00 12.57 -15.86
CA GLY A 121 -2.84 12.15 -17.26
C GLY A 121 -3.85 11.11 -17.76
N HIS A 122 -4.86 10.75 -16.96
CA HIS A 122 -5.84 9.68 -17.23
C HIS A 122 -7.29 10.12 -17.05
#